data_AF-A0A0L0N1Q5-F1
#
_entry.id   AF-A0A0L0N1Q5-F1
#
_cell.length_a   1.000
_cell.length_b   1.000
_cell.length_c   1.000
_cell.angle_alpha   90.00
_cell.angle_beta   90.00
_cell.angle_gamma   90.00
#
_symmetry.space_group_name_H-M   'P 1'
#
loop_
_entity.id
_entity.type
_entity.pdbx_description
1 polymer ?
#
loop_
_entity_poly.entity_id
_entity_poly.type
_entity_poly.pdbx_seq_one_letter_code
_entity_poly.pdbx_strand_id
1 'polypeptide(L)'
;MPDALVRTAREQLYVGLFCTASLPYGRPYSQQASNLSSNGWTRFIAGLYKSEETLRHTAVALSTAILGVQNHDSQLSLKGLQAYNRALREMSKALKQPHRFRGDGLFATSRMMQLYELFFGHVASWRGHIEGNVALILARGPDAFASEGAHQMFADSRILAVMLYFGQRVKSPLSTPEWRTVPWRHREKSVKDVLMDIMDDMPELFEQLDNIQSRKSGTNVDALRERLKVQCRETEVALNAWRRHVGVKLHRFDYTLTRSPIPPPSSDVEFALLHMTSLYWIACLVLYSTMIFVSKGIRPSNGLAKSDSESTSKPLDKHAAGLPPNPDLFAPSMEPRMFASKIARSIHLFFEPSAGFVQSGSALFPLAIALRYFAVVEPSGQRSEEAKMLQRLLRQPFMGTYVGRFLEALERDAQSSKGQDADDKEMESKMWWYEAMQQNLQ
;
A
#
# COMPACT_ATOMS: atom_id res chain seq x y z
N MET A 1 -19.00 -16.05 41.21
CA MET A 1 -17.59 -15.78 40.84
C MET A 1 -17.34 -14.30 40.99
N PRO A 2 -16.16 -13.84 41.44
CA PRO A 2 -15.86 -12.40 41.50
C PRO A 2 -15.90 -11.80 40.08
N ASP A 3 -16.68 -10.75 39.87
CA ASP A 3 -16.86 -10.08 38.57
C ASP A 3 -15.54 -9.67 37.89
N ALA A 4 -14.52 -9.36 38.70
CA ALA A 4 -13.18 -9.03 38.23
C ALA A 4 -12.47 -10.20 37.52
N LEU A 5 -12.66 -11.44 37.98
CA LEU A 5 -12.09 -12.63 37.36
C LEU A 5 -12.82 -12.97 36.06
N VAL A 6 -14.16 -12.86 36.05
CA VAL A 6 -14.98 -13.08 34.84
C VAL A 6 -14.66 -12.05 33.76
N ARG A 7 -14.46 -10.78 34.15
CA ARG A 7 -14.03 -9.72 33.25
C ARG A 7 -12.66 -10.04 32.65
N THR A 8 -11.65 -10.29 33.49
CA THR A 8 -10.28 -10.59 33.02
C THR A 8 -10.22 -11.81 32.09
N ALA A 9 -10.98 -12.86 32.39
CA ALA A 9 -11.06 -14.05 31.53
C ALA A 9 -11.69 -13.74 30.16
N ARG A 10 -12.74 -12.91 30.11
CA ARG A 10 -13.34 -12.46 28.84
C ARG A 10 -12.39 -11.57 28.04
N GLU A 11 -11.62 -10.71 28.69
CA GLU A 11 -10.63 -9.84 28.04
C GLU A 11 -9.52 -10.66 27.36
N GLN A 12 -8.95 -11.63 28.08
CA GLN A 12 -7.96 -12.57 27.53
C GLN A 12 -8.54 -13.39 26.38
N LEU A 13 -9.82 -13.81 26.50
CA LEU A 13 -10.52 -14.52 25.44
C LEU A 13 -10.59 -13.71 24.15
N TYR A 14 -11.08 -12.46 24.18
CA TYR A 14 -11.24 -11.67 22.96
C TYR A 14 -9.91 -11.26 22.32
N VAL A 15 -8.89 -10.92 23.11
CA VAL A 15 -7.55 -10.65 22.56
C VAL A 15 -6.94 -11.92 21.97
N GLY A 16 -7.13 -13.07 22.64
CA GLY A 16 -6.71 -14.37 22.12
C GLY A 16 -7.41 -14.72 20.80
N LEU A 17 -8.72 -14.55 20.73
CA LEU A 17 -9.53 -14.78 19.52
C LEU A 17 -9.10 -13.88 18.37
N PHE A 18 -8.84 -12.60 18.63
CA PHE A 18 -8.25 -11.70 17.64
C PHE A 18 -6.93 -12.26 17.11
N CYS A 19 -5.99 -12.63 17.98
CA CYS A 19 -4.69 -13.18 17.57
C CYS A 19 -4.85 -14.47 16.75
N THR A 20 -5.66 -15.43 17.21
CA THR A 20 -5.87 -16.72 16.56
C THR A 20 -6.47 -16.57 15.17
N ALA A 21 -7.45 -15.67 15.00
CA ALA A 21 -8.12 -15.51 13.72
C ALA A 21 -7.40 -14.55 12.78
N SER A 22 -6.69 -13.55 13.30
CA SER A 22 -6.25 -12.39 12.51
C SER A 22 -4.77 -12.39 12.14
N LEU A 23 -3.91 -13.08 12.89
CA LEU A 23 -2.46 -13.03 12.71
C LEU A 23 -1.92 -14.30 12.03
N PRO A 24 -0.74 -14.23 11.38
CA PRO A 24 -0.11 -15.41 10.80
C PRO A 24 0.05 -16.55 11.81
N TYR A 25 -0.37 -17.76 11.44
CA TYR A 25 -0.40 -18.95 12.28
C TYR A 25 -1.13 -18.77 13.62
N GLY A 26 -2.02 -17.79 13.71
CA GLY A 26 -2.82 -17.49 14.90
C GLY A 26 -2.00 -17.02 16.11
N ARG A 27 -0.79 -16.47 15.89
CA ARG A 27 0.13 -16.10 16.97
C ARG A 27 0.74 -14.71 16.79
N PRO A 28 1.19 -14.06 17.88
CA PRO A 28 1.93 -12.79 17.79
C PRO A 28 3.24 -12.88 16.99
N TYR A 29 3.58 -11.78 16.34
CA TYR A 29 4.49 -11.64 15.20
C TYR A 29 6.01 -11.87 15.38
N SER A 30 6.57 -12.74 16.23
CA SER A 30 8.04 -12.79 16.54
C SER A 30 8.77 -11.41 16.67
N GLN A 31 10.06 -11.39 17.00
CA GLN A 31 10.80 -10.11 16.92
C GLN A 31 11.31 -9.87 15.50
N GLN A 32 11.78 -10.93 14.85
CA GLN A 32 12.33 -10.87 13.50
C GLN A 32 11.28 -10.46 12.47
N ALA A 33 10.06 -11.00 12.53
CA ALA A 33 9.02 -10.61 11.59
C ALA A 33 8.51 -9.19 11.82
N SER A 34 8.52 -8.69 13.06
CA SER A 34 8.18 -7.29 13.38
C SER A 34 9.13 -6.27 12.73
N ASN A 35 10.41 -6.63 12.56
CA ASN A 35 11.39 -5.80 11.85
C ASN A 35 11.18 -5.76 10.33
N LEU A 36 10.33 -6.63 9.78
CA LEU A 36 10.02 -6.73 8.35
C LEU A 36 8.58 -6.36 8.02
N SER A 37 7.67 -6.46 9.00
CA SER A 37 6.22 -6.33 8.83
C SER A 37 5.73 -4.96 9.27
N SER A 38 4.79 -4.38 8.52
CA SER A 38 4.01 -3.21 8.98
C SER A 38 2.85 -3.58 9.92
N ASN A 39 2.79 -4.82 10.39
CA ASN A 39 1.80 -5.34 11.34
C ASN A 39 2.42 -5.76 12.69
N GLY A 40 3.70 -5.46 12.92
CA GLY A 40 4.41 -5.78 14.18
C GLY A 40 3.78 -5.12 15.41
N TRP A 41 3.16 -3.95 15.24
CA TRP A 41 2.42 -3.20 16.26
C TRP A 41 1.35 -4.03 16.97
N THR A 42 0.80 -5.06 16.33
CA THR A 42 -0.22 -5.94 16.90
C THR A 42 0.23 -6.65 18.18
N ARG A 43 1.55 -6.83 18.37
CA ARG A 43 2.15 -7.40 19.58
C ARG A 43 1.90 -6.56 20.84
N PHE A 44 1.64 -5.26 20.68
CA PHE A 44 1.46 -4.32 21.79
C PHE A 44 0.00 -4.18 22.23
N ILE A 45 -0.96 -4.69 21.44
CA ILE A 45 -2.40 -4.55 21.73
C ILE A 45 -2.75 -5.12 23.11
N ALA A 46 -2.21 -6.29 23.46
CA ALA A 46 -2.49 -6.94 24.74
C ALA A 46 -2.07 -6.07 25.94
N GLY A 47 -0.91 -5.41 25.85
CA GLY A 47 -0.41 -4.50 26.89
C GLY A 47 -1.25 -3.22 26.99
N LEU A 48 -1.78 -2.73 25.87
CA LEU A 48 -2.61 -1.53 25.81
C LEU A 48 -4.08 -1.78 26.16
N TYR A 49 -4.54 -3.03 26.17
CA TYR A 49 -5.95 -3.39 26.31
C TYR A 49 -6.63 -2.78 27.55
N LYS A 50 -5.90 -2.72 28.68
CA LYS A 50 -6.41 -2.14 29.92
C LYS A 50 -6.36 -0.61 29.95
N SER A 51 -5.49 -0.01 29.14
CA SER A 51 -5.24 1.44 29.14
C SER A 51 -6.36 2.27 28.52
N GLU A 52 -7.20 1.67 27.66
CA GLU A 52 -8.19 2.41 26.88
C GLU A 52 -9.49 1.61 26.72
N GLU A 53 -10.62 2.18 27.13
CA GLU A 53 -11.93 1.52 27.04
C GLU A 53 -12.36 1.29 25.59
N THR A 54 -12.07 2.26 24.72
CA THR A 54 -12.41 2.16 23.31
C THR A 54 -11.75 0.94 22.66
N LEU A 55 -10.50 0.65 23.04
CA LEU A 55 -9.73 -0.48 22.53
C LEU A 55 -10.41 -1.82 22.85
N ARG A 56 -11.02 -1.93 24.03
CA ARG A 56 -11.76 -3.13 24.45
C ARG A 56 -12.97 -3.37 23.57
N HIS A 57 -13.76 -2.33 23.32
CA HIS A 57 -14.92 -2.41 22.44
C HIS A 57 -14.53 -2.78 21.01
N THR A 58 -13.46 -2.19 20.49
CA THR A 58 -12.96 -2.49 19.14
C THR A 58 -12.44 -3.92 19.02
N ALA A 59 -11.69 -4.42 20.02
CA ALA A 59 -11.22 -5.80 20.04
C ALA A 59 -12.37 -6.81 20.05
N VAL A 60 -13.43 -6.55 20.82
CA VAL A 60 -14.66 -7.36 20.80
C VAL A 60 -15.32 -7.30 19.44
N ALA A 61 -15.49 -6.09 18.88
CA ALA A 61 -16.12 -5.89 17.58
C ALA A 61 -15.43 -6.67 16.46
N LEU A 62 -14.11 -6.55 16.37
CA LEU A 62 -13.31 -7.21 15.35
C LEU A 62 -13.34 -8.74 15.51
N SER A 63 -13.14 -9.24 16.73
CA SER A 63 -13.13 -10.68 17.00
C SER A 63 -14.48 -11.33 16.72
N THR A 64 -15.59 -10.69 17.12
CA THR A 64 -16.94 -11.22 16.89
C THR A 64 -17.35 -11.11 15.43
N ALA A 65 -17.01 -10.04 14.71
CA ALA A 65 -17.26 -9.95 13.28
C ALA A 65 -16.50 -11.03 12.50
N ILE A 66 -15.22 -11.26 12.82
CA ILE A 66 -14.41 -12.32 12.20
C ILE A 66 -15.02 -13.70 12.45
N LEU A 67 -15.32 -14.03 13.70
CA LEU A 67 -15.93 -15.31 14.05
C LEU A 67 -17.32 -15.49 13.43
N GLY A 68 -18.10 -14.41 13.33
CA GLY A 68 -19.40 -14.41 12.67
C GLY A 68 -19.28 -14.81 11.20
N VAL A 69 -18.32 -14.23 10.48
CA VAL A 69 -18.06 -14.60 9.09
C VAL A 69 -17.51 -16.03 8.96
N GLN A 70 -16.53 -16.41 9.78
CA GLN A 70 -15.92 -17.75 9.70
C GLN A 70 -16.91 -18.88 10.00
N ASN A 71 -17.86 -18.66 10.91
CA ASN A 71 -18.84 -19.67 11.30
C ASN A 71 -20.19 -19.50 10.60
N HIS A 72 -20.31 -18.57 9.65
CA HIS A 72 -21.58 -18.20 9.01
C HIS A 72 -22.69 -17.84 10.03
N ASP A 73 -22.31 -17.21 11.14
CA ASP A 73 -23.19 -16.79 12.23
C ASP A 73 -23.55 -15.30 12.08
N SER A 74 -24.77 -15.05 11.61
CA SER A 74 -25.31 -13.69 11.41
C SER A 74 -25.56 -12.95 12.73
N GLN A 75 -25.87 -13.66 13.82
CA GLN A 75 -26.08 -13.06 15.14
C GLN A 75 -24.76 -12.57 15.72
N LEU A 76 -23.69 -13.36 15.56
CA LEU A 76 -22.36 -12.97 16.00
C LEU A 76 -21.81 -11.80 15.17
N SER A 77 -22.07 -11.81 13.86
CA SER A 77 -21.76 -10.68 12.97
C SER A 77 -22.49 -9.39 13.39
N LEU A 78 -23.78 -9.48 13.72
CA LEU A 78 -24.57 -8.34 14.22
C LEU A 78 -24.03 -7.81 15.55
N LYS A 79 -23.63 -8.69 16.48
CA LYS A 79 -22.99 -8.30 17.74
C LYS A 79 -21.66 -7.57 17.50
N GLY A 80 -20.89 -8.00 16.50
CA GLY A 80 -19.68 -7.30 16.04
C GLY A 80 -19.96 -5.87 15.61
N LEU A 81 -20.97 -5.69 14.75
CA LEU A 81 -21.40 -4.36 14.30
C LEU A 81 -21.90 -3.47 15.44
N GLN A 82 -22.68 -4.03 16.38
CA GLN A 82 -23.13 -3.28 17.56
C GLN A 82 -21.97 -2.86 18.47
N ALA A 83 -20.97 -3.71 18.67
CA ALA A 83 -19.77 -3.38 19.43
C ALA A 83 -18.94 -2.31 18.71
N TYR A 84 -18.82 -2.39 17.38
CA TYR A 84 -18.13 -1.39 16.58
C TYR A 84 -18.78 0.00 16.71
N ASN A 85 -20.10 0.08 16.60
CA ASN A 85 -20.85 1.33 16.78
C ASN A 85 -20.71 1.92 18.19
N ARG A 86 -20.58 1.07 19.22
CA ARG A 86 -20.24 1.54 20.58
C ARG A 86 -18.82 2.10 20.65
N ALA A 87 -17.85 1.42 20.04
CA ALA A 87 -16.47 1.89 19.97
C ALA A 87 -16.36 3.25 19.27
N LEU A 88 -17.05 3.46 18.14
CA LEU A 88 -17.08 4.77 17.44
C LEU A 88 -17.59 5.92 18.32
N ARG A 89 -18.66 5.67 19.09
CA ARG A 89 -19.21 6.67 20.01
C ARG A 89 -18.24 6.98 21.14
N GLU A 90 -17.55 5.97 21.68
CA GLU A 90 -16.57 6.18 22.75
C GLU A 90 -15.30 6.86 22.23
N MET A 91 -14.80 6.49 21.05
CA MET A 91 -13.67 7.15 20.39
C MET A 91 -13.94 8.64 20.20
N SER A 92 -15.15 8.99 19.71
CA SER A 92 -15.59 10.38 19.53
C SER A 92 -15.57 11.19 20.84
N LYS A 93 -15.81 10.56 21.99
CA LYS A 93 -15.68 11.21 23.31
C LYS A 93 -14.22 11.31 23.73
N ALA A 94 -13.45 10.24 23.57
CA ALA A 94 -12.04 10.17 23.93
C ALA A 94 -11.19 11.21 23.20
N LEU A 95 -11.47 11.45 21.91
CA LEU A 95 -10.78 12.46 21.10
C LEU A 95 -10.97 13.89 21.60
N LYS A 96 -12.07 14.17 22.33
CA LYS A 96 -12.32 15.49 22.94
C LYS A 96 -11.54 15.71 24.24
N GLN A 97 -10.85 14.68 24.76
CA GLN A 97 -10.14 14.73 26.03
C GLN A 97 -8.62 14.82 25.79
N PRO A 98 -7.95 15.93 26.17
CA PRO A 98 -6.53 16.17 25.87
C PRO A 98 -5.56 15.08 26.33
N HIS A 99 -5.86 14.40 27.45
CA HIS A 99 -5.01 13.33 27.98
C HIS A 99 -5.18 12.00 27.23
N ARG A 100 -6.39 11.69 26.74
CA ARG A 100 -6.67 10.42 26.05
C ARG A 100 -6.18 10.43 24.61
N PHE A 101 -6.32 11.54 23.88
CA PHE A 101 -5.90 11.56 22.47
C PHE A 101 -4.39 11.34 22.28
N ARG A 102 -3.58 11.63 23.31
CA ARG A 102 -2.13 11.36 23.33
C ARG A 102 -1.78 9.93 23.74
N GLY A 103 -2.73 9.16 24.28
CA GLY A 103 -2.48 7.81 24.78
C GLY A 103 -2.37 6.76 23.68
N ASP A 104 -1.40 5.85 23.79
CA ASP A 104 -1.16 4.77 22.81
C ASP A 104 -2.37 3.84 22.64
N GLY A 105 -3.17 3.63 23.69
CA GLY A 105 -4.39 2.85 23.60
C GLY A 105 -5.41 3.41 22.60
N LEU A 106 -5.56 4.74 22.49
CA LEU A 106 -6.47 5.35 21.53
C LEU A 106 -5.93 5.27 20.10
N PHE A 107 -4.61 5.38 19.93
CA PHE A 107 -3.98 5.16 18.63
C PHE A 107 -4.13 3.71 18.16
N ALA A 108 -3.95 2.74 19.07
CA ALA A 108 -4.16 1.32 18.80
C ALA A 108 -5.62 1.04 18.44
N THR A 109 -6.54 1.72 19.12
CA THR A 109 -7.97 1.68 18.79
C THR A 109 -8.21 2.12 17.35
N SER A 110 -7.67 3.27 16.94
CA SER A 110 -7.83 3.78 15.57
C SER A 110 -7.29 2.80 14.53
N ARG A 111 -6.16 2.14 14.80
CA ARG A 111 -5.62 1.07 13.94
C ARG A 111 -6.52 -0.15 13.86
N MET A 112 -7.06 -0.62 14.99
CA MET A 112 -7.99 -1.75 14.98
C MET A 112 -9.32 -1.42 14.30
N MET A 113 -9.79 -0.16 14.39
CA MET A 113 -10.98 0.29 13.69
C MET A 113 -10.76 0.41 12.18
N GLN A 114 -9.56 0.82 11.75
CA GLN A 114 -9.14 0.74 10.35
C GLN A 114 -9.17 -0.70 9.82
N LEU A 115 -8.74 -1.69 10.61
CA LEU A 115 -8.85 -3.10 10.25
C LEU A 115 -10.30 -3.57 10.18
N TYR A 116 -11.15 -3.15 11.12
CA TYR A 116 -12.57 -3.46 11.07
C TYR A 116 -13.20 -2.96 9.77
N GLU A 117 -12.93 -1.70 9.41
CA GLU A 117 -13.49 -1.10 8.20
C GLU A 117 -12.92 -1.72 6.91
N LEU A 118 -11.66 -2.18 6.96
CA LEU A 118 -11.06 -2.94 5.86
C LEU A 118 -11.81 -4.26 5.60
N PHE A 119 -12.24 -4.96 6.65
CA PHE A 119 -12.84 -6.30 6.52
C PHE A 119 -14.37 -6.32 6.47
N PHE A 120 -15.02 -5.33 7.07
CA PHE A 120 -16.47 -5.35 7.31
C PHE A 120 -17.16 -4.01 6.97
N GLY A 121 -16.38 -3.03 6.55
CA GLY A 121 -16.82 -1.64 6.41
C GLY A 121 -17.02 -1.16 4.99
N HIS A 122 -16.81 0.13 4.79
CA HIS A 122 -16.85 0.75 3.47
C HIS A 122 -15.57 1.54 3.22
N VAL A 123 -15.23 1.71 1.93
CA VAL A 123 -14.02 2.41 1.47
C VAL A 123 -13.85 3.79 2.11
N ALA A 124 -14.92 4.58 2.11
CA ALA A 124 -14.90 5.93 2.65
C ALA A 124 -14.57 5.93 4.16
N SER A 125 -15.16 5.01 4.92
CA SER A 125 -14.87 4.85 6.35
C SER A 125 -13.45 4.37 6.60
N TRP A 126 -12.98 3.37 5.84
CA TRP A 126 -11.60 2.88 5.91
C TRP A 126 -10.59 4.00 5.65
N ARG A 127 -10.81 4.80 4.60
CA ARG A 127 -10.00 5.98 4.31
C ARG A 127 -10.05 7.00 5.46
N GLY A 128 -11.24 7.29 5.99
CA GLY A 128 -11.40 8.21 7.11
C GLY A 128 -10.61 7.78 8.35
N HIS A 129 -10.50 6.47 8.62
CA HIS A 129 -9.61 5.97 9.68
C HIS A 129 -8.13 6.10 9.32
N ILE A 130 -7.72 5.91 8.06
CA ILE A 130 -6.34 6.16 7.64
C ILE A 130 -5.96 7.63 7.84
N GLU A 131 -6.79 8.56 7.35
CA GLU A 131 -6.62 9.99 7.56
C GLU A 131 -6.57 10.34 9.04
N GLY A 132 -7.48 9.77 9.85
CA GLY A 132 -7.48 9.92 11.31
C GLY A 132 -6.21 9.39 11.98
N ASN A 133 -5.68 8.25 11.54
CA ASN A 133 -4.42 7.70 12.06
C ASN A 133 -3.25 8.64 11.75
N VAL A 134 -3.15 9.14 10.52
CA VAL A 134 -2.10 10.09 10.13
C VAL A 134 -2.26 11.41 10.90
N ALA A 135 -3.48 11.92 11.05
CA ALA A 135 -3.75 13.11 11.85
C ALA A 135 -3.34 12.93 13.32
N LEU A 136 -3.60 11.76 13.92
CA LEU A 136 -3.15 11.45 15.29
C LEU A 136 -1.62 11.42 15.40
N ILE A 137 -0.92 10.89 14.40
CA ILE A 137 0.55 10.93 14.34
C ILE A 137 1.02 12.37 14.32
N LEU A 138 0.54 13.17 13.36
CA LEU A 138 0.97 14.55 13.18
C LEU A 138 0.66 15.42 14.42
N ALA A 139 -0.51 15.25 15.04
CA ALA A 139 -0.91 16.00 16.22
C ALA A 139 -0.08 15.69 17.48
N ARG A 140 0.51 14.49 17.56
CA ARG A 140 1.39 14.10 18.69
C ARG A 140 2.82 14.58 18.51
N GLY A 141 3.24 14.83 17.26
CA GLY A 141 4.61 15.19 16.92
C GLY A 141 5.59 14.02 17.01
N PRO A 142 6.79 14.16 16.44
CA PRO A 142 7.73 13.05 16.31
C PRO A 142 8.32 12.56 17.64
N ASP A 143 8.52 13.46 18.62
CA ASP A 143 9.04 13.10 19.95
C ASP A 143 8.18 12.08 20.70
N ALA A 144 6.86 12.12 20.50
CA ALA A 144 5.93 11.19 21.12
C ALA A 144 6.17 9.73 20.71
N PHE A 145 6.91 9.50 19.61
CA PHE A 145 7.16 8.18 19.05
C PHE A 145 8.61 7.70 19.22
N ALA A 146 9.40 8.36 20.09
CA ALA A 146 10.75 7.91 20.41
C ALA A 146 10.79 6.77 21.44
N SER A 147 9.72 6.58 22.24
CA SER A 147 9.62 5.51 23.25
C SER A 147 9.16 4.18 22.66
N GLU A 148 9.48 3.06 23.30
CA GLU A 148 9.35 1.71 22.73
C GLU A 148 8.02 1.36 22.07
N GLY A 149 6.92 1.41 22.83
CA GLY A 149 5.59 1.00 22.34
C GLY A 149 5.06 1.92 21.26
N ALA A 150 5.10 3.23 21.52
CA ALA A 150 4.72 4.26 20.56
C ALA A 150 5.55 4.20 19.27
N HIS A 151 6.86 3.90 19.37
CA HIS A 151 7.76 3.80 18.23
C HIS A 151 7.31 2.74 17.24
N GLN A 152 7.08 1.49 17.68
CA GLN A 152 6.67 0.44 16.75
C GLN A 152 5.32 0.77 16.12
N MET A 153 4.38 1.32 16.90
CA MET A 153 3.10 1.75 16.37
C MET A 153 3.26 2.79 15.27
N PHE A 154 4.10 3.80 15.45
CA PHE A 154 4.40 4.79 14.42
C PHE A 154 5.12 4.17 13.22
N ALA A 155 6.22 3.45 13.43
CA ALA A 155 7.04 2.85 12.37
C ALA A 155 6.21 1.94 11.46
N ASP A 156 5.25 1.21 12.03
CA ASP A 156 4.35 0.35 11.28
C ASP A 156 3.16 1.10 10.67
N SER A 157 2.85 2.31 11.14
CA SER A 157 1.76 3.16 10.60
C SER A 157 2.16 3.95 9.38
N ARG A 158 3.47 4.05 9.11
CA ARG A 158 3.98 4.72 7.91
C ARG A 158 3.45 4.13 6.62
N ILE A 159 3.14 2.83 6.57
CA ILE A 159 2.51 2.24 5.39
C ILE A 159 1.14 2.88 5.08
N LEU A 160 0.39 3.30 6.10
CA LEU A 160 -0.91 3.97 5.91
C LEU A 160 -0.71 5.37 5.33
N ALA A 161 0.33 6.09 5.76
CA ALA A 161 0.70 7.37 5.19
C ALA A 161 1.15 7.21 3.73
N VAL A 162 2.01 6.22 3.44
CA VAL A 162 2.40 5.86 2.07
C VAL A 162 1.16 5.60 1.20
N MET A 163 0.23 4.76 1.64
CA MET A 163 -1.01 4.49 0.90
C MET A 163 -1.82 5.77 0.65
N LEU A 164 -1.99 6.60 1.68
CA LEU A 164 -2.76 7.85 1.60
C LEU A 164 -2.13 8.84 0.62
N TYR A 165 -0.84 9.13 0.78
CA TYR A 165 -0.16 10.18 0.01
C TYR A 165 0.23 9.74 -1.40
N PHE A 166 0.44 8.44 -1.66
CA PHE A 166 0.45 7.93 -3.04
C PHE A 166 -0.88 8.21 -3.72
N GLY A 167 -1.98 7.89 -3.04
CA GLY A 167 -3.33 8.15 -3.53
C GLY A 167 -3.63 9.63 -3.75
N GLN A 168 -3.12 10.49 -2.88
CA GLN A 168 -3.32 11.93 -2.98
C GLN A 168 -2.36 12.62 -3.96
N ARG A 169 -1.25 11.96 -4.36
CA ARG A 169 -0.17 12.54 -5.19
C ARG A 169 0.41 13.83 -4.62
N VAL A 170 0.44 13.95 -3.29
CA VAL A 170 1.03 15.09 -2.60
C VAL A 170 2.11 14.60 -1.67
N LYS A 171 3.14 15.42 -1.49
CA LYS A 171 4.26 15.15 -0.58
C LYS A 171 3.75 14.75 0.81
N SER A 172 4.27 13.61 1.29
CA SER A 172 3.97 13.14 2.65
C SER A 172 4.60 14.09 3.68
N PRO A 173 3.87 14.57 4.71
CA PRO A 173 4.46 15.32 5.81
C PRO A 173 5.47 14.48 6.62
N LEU A 174 5.37 13.14 6.54
CA LEU A 174 6.29 12.21 7.20
C LEU A 174 7.62 12.03 6.46
N SER A 175 7.79 12.61 5.27
CA SER A 175 9.07 12.58 4.54
C SER A 175 10.10 13.59 5.07
N THR A 176 9.70 14.49 5.98
CA THR A 176 10.57 15.52 6.53
C THR A 176 11.66 14.94 7.44
N PRO A 177 12.83 15.62 7.58
CA PRO A 177 13.95 15.11 8.37
C PRO A 177 13.61 14.82 9.83
N GLU A 178 12.73 15.61 10.44
CA GLU A 178 12.31 15.46 11.84
C GLU A 178 11.61 14.12 12.04
N TRP A 179 10.65 13.81 11.17
CA TRP A 179 9.93 12.53 11.20
C TRP A 179 10.84 11.34 10.91
N ARG A 180 11.95 11.52 10.18
CA ARG A 180 12.92 10.46 9.86
C ARG A 180 13.97 10.22 10.93
N THR A 181 14.18 11.14 11.86
CA THR A 181 15.31 11.10 12.79
C THR A 181 14.85 11.03 14.24
N VAL A 182 13.93 11.89 14.65
CA VAL A 182 13.51 12.01 16.06
C VAL A 182 12.88 10.72 16.59
N PRO A 183 11.95 10.02 15.88
CA PRO A 183 11.43 8.75 16.37
C PRO A 183 12.48 7.65 16.48
N TRP A 184 13.60 7.76 15.74
CA TRP A 184 14.70 6.80 15.72
C TRP A 184 15.91 7.23 16.58
N ARG A 185 15.80 8.28 17.39
CA ARG A 185 16.96 8.82 18.15
C ARG A 185 17.63 7.83 19.12
N HIS A 186 16.95 6.74 19.48
CA HIS A 186 17.47 5.70 20.38
C HIS A 186 17.54 4.32 19.72
N ARG A 187 17.31 4.22 18.40
CA ARG A 187 17.06 2.95 17.70
C ARG A 187 17.52 3.02 16.26
N GLU A 188 18.17 1.96 15.80
CA GLU A 188 18.51 1.85 14.38
C GLU A 188 17.28 1.54 13.53
N LYS A 189 17.27 2.04 12.29
CA LYS A 189 16.25 1.72 11.31
C LYS A 189 16.39 0.28 10.85
N SER A 190 15.29 -0.46 10.87
CA SER A 190 15.22 -1.77 10.22
C SER A 190 15.23 -1.64 8.70
N VAL A 191 15.43 -2.75 8.00
CA VAL A 191 15.32 -2.77 6.52
C VAL A 191 13.94 -2.33 6.03
N LYS A 192 12.86 -2.62 6.77
CA LYS A 192 11.53 -2.09 6.48
C LYS A 192 11.50 -0.57 6.59
N ASP A 193 12.05 -0.01 7.67
CA ASP A 193 11.98 1.43 7.92
C ASP A 193 12.72 2.25 6.86
N VAL A 194 13.87 1.74 6.38
CA VAL A 194 14.60 2.35 5.26
C VAL A 194 13.78 2.30 3.96
N LEU A 195 13.07 1.19 3.68
CA LEU A 195 12.17 1.14 2.52
C LEU A 195 11.03 2.15 2.65
N MET A 196 10.45 2.29 3.85
CA MET A 196 9.39 3.26 4.11
C MET A 196 9.88 4.71 3.94
N ASP A 197 11.12 5.02 4.30
CA ASP A 197 11.72 6.34 4.01
C ASP A 197 11.71 6.66 2.53
N ILE A 198 12.13 5.70 1.70
CA ILE A 198 12.15 5.84 0.25
C ILE A 198 10.72 6.01 -0.27
N MET A 199 9.78 5.17 0.20
CA MET A 199 8.39 5.25 -0.25
C MET A 199 7.74 6.57 0.18
N ASP A 200 7.97 7.09 1.39
CA ASP A 200 7.41 8.38 1.83
C ASP A 200 7.88 9.58 0.98
N ASP A 201 9.03 9.49 0.29
CA ASP A 201 9.49 10.51 -0.67
C ASP A 201 8.79 10.43 -2.02
N MET A 202 8.35 9.25 -2.44
CA MET A 202 7.82 9.03 -3.79
C MET A 202 6.57 9.86 -4.16
N PRO A 203 5.63 10.17 -3.25
CA PRO A 203 4.49 11.04 -3.55
C PRO A 203 4.89 12.40 -4.14
N GLU A 204 6.03 12.95 -3.73
CA GLU A 204 6.53 14.23 -4.25
C GLU A 204 6.92 14.12 -5.74
N LEU A 205 7.33 12.94 -6.21
CA LEU A 205 7.60 12.70 -7.63
C LEU A 205 6.33 12.87 -8.48
N PHE A 206 5.19 12.40 -7.95
CA PHE A 206 3.89 12.57 -8.61
C PHE A 206 3.43 14.03 -8.58
N GLU A 207 3.56 14.70 -7.44
CA GLU A 207 3.21 16.10 -7.29
C GLU A 207 3.99 16.98 -8.29
N GLN A 208 5.29 16.73 -8.44
CA GLN A 208 6.12 17.44 -9.42
C GLN A 208 5.74 17.09 -10.86
N LEU A 209 5.40 15.84 -11.15
CA LEU A 209 4.94 15.42 -12.47
C LEU A 209 3.64 16.15 -12.86
N ASP A 210 2.67 16.23 -11.95
CA ASP A 210 1.40 16.93 -12.17
C ASP A 210 1.62 18.43 -12.38
N ASN A 211 2.54 19.02 -11.60
CA ASN A 211 2.96 20.41 -11.76
C ASN A 211 3.64 20.67 -13.11
N ILE A 212 4.37 19.70 -13.67
CA ILE A 212 4.97 19.80 -15.01
C ILE A 212 3.88 19.70 -16.09
N GLN A 213 2.92 18.78 -15.94
CA GLN A 213 1.85 18.54 -16.91
C GLN A 213 0.84 19.68 -16.99
N SER A 214 0.54 20.34 -15.87
CA SER A 214 -0.41 21.47 -15.80
C SER A 214 0.12 22.78 -16.39
N ARG A 215 1.43 22.91 -16.65
CA ARG A 215 2.06 24.14 -17.13
C ARG A 215 2.21 24.15 -18.66
N LYS A 216 1.96 25.32 -19.28
CA LYS A 216 2.27 25.55 -20.70
C LYS A 216 3.79 25.51 -20.92
N SER A 217 4.23 24.91 -22.04
CA SER A 217 5.63 24.74 -22.43
C SER A 217 6.45 26.04 -22.32
N GLY A 218 7.60 25.99 -21.66
CA GLY A 218 8.54 27.10 -21.53
C GLY A 218 9.78 26.70 -20.71
N THR A 219 10.82 27.53 -20.67
CA THR A 219 12.13 27.24 -20.04
C THR A 219 12.05 26.80 -18.56
N ASN A 220 11.01 27.24 -17.83
CA ASN A 220 10.75 26.81 -16.45
C ASN A 220 10.33 25.33 -16.35
N VAL A 221 9.58 24.82 -17.34
CA VAL A 221 9.11 23.43 -17.38
C VAL A 221 10.27 22.47 -17.64
N ASP A 222 11.22 22.84 -18.51
CA ASP A 222 12.41 22.02 -18.76
C ASP A 222 13.30 21.94 -17.51
N ALA A 223 13.49 23.04 -16.79
CA ALA A 223 14.22 23.05 -15.52
C ALA A 223 13.54 22.19 -14.44
N LEU A 224 12.20 22.22 -14.35
CA LEU A 224 11.41 21.34 -13.47
C LEU A 224 11.58 19.87 -13.85
N ARG A 225 11.52 19.57 -15.15
CA ARG A 225 11.70 18.21 -15.68
C ARG A 225 13.09 17.66 -15.36
N GLU A 226 14.14 18.46 -15.53
CA GLU A 226 15.49 18.04 -15.18
C GLU A 226 15.66 17.80 -13.67
N ARG A 227 15.07 18.64 -12.82
CA ARG A 227 15.05 18.39 -11.36
C ARG A 227 14.36 17.07 -11.02
N LEU A 228 13.19 16.81 -11.62
CA LEU A 228 12.47 15.55 -11.40
C LEU A 228 13.27 14.33 -11.88
N LYS A 229 13.99 14.44 -13.02
CA LYS A 229 14.91 13.38 -13.47
C LYS A 229 16.03 13.11 -12.48
N VAL A 230 16.60 14.15 -11.86
CA VAL A 230 17.64 14.00 -10.83
C VAL A 230 17.05 13.28 -9.61
N GLN A 231 15.90 13.72 -9.11
CA GLN A 231 15.26 13.10 -7.94
C GLN A 231 14.85 11.63 -8.18
N CYS A 232 14.37 11.30 -9.40
CA CYS A 232 14.13 9.91 -9.79
C CYS A 232 15.43 9.07 -9.75
N ARG A 233 16.55 9.62 -10.24
CA ARG A 233 17.86 8.95 -10.20
C ARG A 233 18.35 8.73 -8.77
N GLU A 234 18.18 9.71 -7.89
CA GLU A 234 18.51 9.58 -6.46
C GLU A 234 17.67 8.49 -5.80
N THR A 235 16.37 8.44 -6.10
CA THR A 235 15.45 7.41 -5.62
C THR A 235 15.83 6.01 -6.14
N GLU A 236 16.25 5.92 -7.41
CA GLU A 236 16.75 4.68 -8.02
C GLU A 236 18.02 4.18 -7.32
N VAL A 237 18.97 5.07 -7.04
CA VAL A 237 20.20 4.75 -6.31
C VAL A 237 19.87 4.25 -4.90
N ALA A 238 18.96 4.91 -4.19
CA ALA A 238 18.52 4.51 -2.86
C ALA A 238 17.86 3.13 -2.87
N LEU A 239 16.93 2.87 -3.80
CA LEU A 239 16.30 1.55 -3.97
C LEU A 239 17.31 0.46 -4.30
N ASN A 240 18.27 0.74 -5.17
CA ASN A 240 19.31 -0.23 -5.55
C ASN A 240 20.26 -0.52 -4.38
N ALA A 241 20.60 0.48 -3.57
CA ALA A 241 21.36 0.29 -2.34
C ALA A 241 20.59 -0.58 -1.33
N TRP A 242 19.31 -0.27 -1.13
CA TRP A 242 18.44 -1.06 -0.28
C TRP A 242 18.31 -2.52 -0.76
N ARG A 243 18.07 -2.73 -2.06
CA ARG A 243 17.99 -4.06 -2.68
C ARG A 243 19.26 -4.86 -2.46
N ARG A 244 20.42 -4.24 -2.65
CA ARG A 244 21.74 -4.88 -2.40
C ARG A 244 21.91 -5.27 -0.94
N HIS A 245 21.47 -4.43 -0.01
CA HIS A 245 21.55 -4.70 1.42
C HIS A 245 20.66 -5.88 1.85
N VAL A 246 19.43 -5.98 1.33
CA VAL A 246 18.53 -7.12 1.63
C VAL A 246 19.02 -8.41 0.96
N GLY A 247 19.56 -8.30 -0.25
CA GLY A 247 20.21 -9.40 -0.96
C GLY A 247 19.25 -10.50 -1.41
N VAL A 248 19.75 -11.74 -1.39
CA VAL A 248 19.06 -12.93 -1.95
C VAL A 248 17.71 -13.25 -1.32
N LYS A 249 17.38 -12.68 -0.15
CA LYS A 249 16.06 -12.85 0.49
C LYS A 249 14.92 -12.37 -0.40
N LEU A 250 15.14 -11.33 -1.23
CA LEU A 250 14.13 -10.83 -2.17
C LEU A 250 13.77 -11.84 -3.26
N HIS A 251 14.60 -12.88 -3.48
CA HIS A 251 14.33 -13.89 -4.50
C HIS A 251 13.25 -14.88 -4.06
N ARG A 252 12.97 -15.02 -2.75
CA ARG A 252 12.12 -16.07 -2.17
C ARG A 252 10.73 -16.18 -2.80
N PHE A 253 10.16 -15.05 -3.21
CA PHE A 253 8.83 -14.96 -3.83
C PHE A 253 8.88 -14.41 -5.25
N ASP A 254 10.07 -14.25 -5.81
CA ASP A 254 10.25 -13.80 -7.18
C ASP A 254 10.09 -15.00 -8.13
N TYR A 255 8.97 -15.03 -8.86
CA TYR A 255 8.65 -16.13 -9.78
C TYR A 255 9.65 -16.27 -10.94
N THR A 256 10.44 -15.22 -11.26
CA THR A 256 11.45 -15.31 -12.32
C THR A 256 12.73 -16.01 -11.85
N LEU A 257 12.89 -16.19 -10.54
CA LEU A 257 14.08 -16.76 -9.90
C LEU A 257 13.78 -18.02 -9.08
N THR A 258 12.52 -18.21 -8.68
CA THR A 258 12.04 -19.35 -7.90
C THR A 258 11.30 -20.35 -8.79
N ARG A 259 11.24 -21.61 -8.35
CA ARG A 259 10.42 -22.64 -9.01
C ARG A 259 8.95 -22.22 -9.06
N SER A 260 8.25 -22.62 -10.13
CA SER A 260 6.80 -22.45 -10.30
C SER A 260 6.09 -23.77 -10.00
N PRO A 261 5.06 -23.81 -9.13
CA PRO A 261 4.47 -22.69 -8.39
C PRO A 261 5.38 -22.19 -7.26
N ILE A 262 5.25 -20.91 -6.90
CA ILE A 262 6.00 -20.29 -5.81
C ILE A 262 5.57 -20.97 -4.49
N PRO A 263 6.50 -21.49 -3.66
CA PRO A 263 6.13 -22.14 -2.41
C PRO A 263 5.50 -21.15 -1.42
N PRO A 264 4.43 -21.54 -0.71
CA PRO A 264 3.75 -20.66 0.25
C PRO A 264 4.68 -20.25 1.40
N PRO A 265 4.39 -19.12 2.07
CA PRO A 265 5.08 -18.74 3.29
C PRO A 265 4.94 -19.83 4.37
N SER A 266 6.06 -20.18 5.00
CA SER A 266 6.19 -21.20 6.04
C SER A 266 6.35 -20.63 7.45
N SER A 267 6.48 -19.31 7.57
CA SER A 267 6.60 -18.60 8.83
C SER A 267 6.03 -17.17 8.74
N ASP A 268 5.82 -16.55 9.90
CA ASP A 268 5.48 -15.12 10.02
C ASP A 268 6.56 -14.22 9.42
N VAL A 269 7.84 -14.63 9.51
CA VAL A 269 8.97 -13.94 8.87
C VAL A 269 8.83 -13.98 7.34
N GLU A 270 8.44 -15.11 6.78
CA GLU A 270 8.23 -15.26 5.34
C GLU A 270 7.01 -14.44 4.85
N PHE A 271 5.93 -14.37 5.63
CA PHE A 271 4.81 -13.47 5.34
C PHE A 271 5.20 -11.99 5.38
N ALA A 272 6.01 -11.60 6.36
CA ALA A 272 6.54 -10.24 6.45
C ALA A 272 7.47 -9.91 5.26
N LEU A 273 8.33 -10.87 4.88
CA LEU A 273 9.21 -10.75 3.72
C LEU A 273 8.42 -10.65 2.40
N LEU A 274 7.33 -11.42 2.24
CA LEU A 274 6.44 -11.33 1.09
C LEU A 274 5.83 -9.93 0.94
N HIS A 275 5.34 -9.35 2.04
CA HIS A 275 4.81 -7.99 2.04
C HIS A 275 5.88 -6.96 1.70
N MET A 276 7.02 -6.99 2.39
CA MET A 276 8.13 -6.06 2.15
C MET A 276 8.69 -6.15 0.72
N THR A 277 8.79 -7.36 0.16
CA THR A 277 9.21 -7.56 -1.24
C THR A 277 8.18 -6.99 -2.22
N SER A 278 6.88 -7.14 -1.92
CA SER A 278 5.82 -6.56 -2.75
C SER A 278 5.84 -5.03 -2.73
N LEU A 279 6.10 -4.41 -1.57
CA LEU A 279 6.27 -2.96 -1.45
C LEU A 279 7.48 -2.44 -2.22
N TYR A 280 8.59 -3.18 -2.19
CA TYR A 280 9.74 -2.90 -3.04
C TYR A 280 9.38 -2.94 -4.54
N TRP A 281 8.62 -3.95 -4.98
CA TRP A 281 8.16 -4.00 -6.37
C TRP A 281 7.22 -2.85 -6.73
N ILE A 282 6.34 -2.41 -5.81
CA ILE A 282 5.53 -1.20 -6.00
C ILE A 282 6.42 0.02 -6.19
N ALA A 283 7.42 0.20 -5.32
CA ALA A 283 8.35 1.32 -5.38
C ALA A 283 9.08 1.36 -6.73
N CYS A 284 9.61 0.22 -7.19
CA CYS A 284 10.22 0.11 -8.52
C CYS A 284 9.21 0.40 -9.64
N LEU A 285 8.02 -0.20 -9.60
CA LEU A 285 6.98 0.00 -10.62
C LEU A 285 6.64 1.48 -10.77
N VAL A 286 6.43 2.18 -9.66
CA VAL A 286 6.09 3.60 -9.62
C VAL A 286 7.24 4.46 -10.12
N LEU A 287 8.46 4.21 -9.64
CA LEU A 287 9.63 4.97 -10.04
C LEU A 287 9.89 4.86 -11.54
N TYR A 288 9.98 3.63 -12.07
CA TYR A 288 10.29 3.41 -13.48
C TYR A 288 9.16 3.88 -14.39
N SER A 289 7.89 3.76 -13.97
CA SER A 289 6.77 4.37 -14.71
C SER A 289 6.94 5.89 -14.79
N THR A 290 7.24 6.54 -13.67
CA THR A 290 7.49 7.99 -13.60
C THR A 290 8.68 8.40 -14.47
N MET A 291 9.79 7.68 -14.43
CA MET A 291 10.97 7.94 -15.28
C MET A 291 10.63 7.84 -16.77
N ILE A 292 9.81 6.87 -17.18
CA ILE A 292 9.35 6.76 -18.58
C ILE A 292 8.52 7.99 -18.98
N PHE A 293 7.58 8.41 -18.15
CA PHE A 293 6.75 9.61 -18.43
C PHE A 293 7.61 10.87 -18.57
N VAL A 294 8.54 11.07 -17.64
CA VAL A 294 9.44 12.23 -17.62
C VAL A 294 10.41 12.23 -18.81
N SER A 295 10.87 11.05 -19.24
CA SER A 295 11.83 10.89 -20.35
C SER A 295 11.18 11.01 -21.72
N LYS A 296 9.99 10.45 -21.92
CA LYS A 296 9.29 10.50 -23.20
C LYS A 296 8.77 11.90 -23.54
N GLY A 297 8.66 12.80 -22.56
CA GLY A 297 8.31 14.21 -22.76
C GLY A 297 7.08 14.42 -23.64
N ILE A 298 6.12 13.49 -23.61
CA ILE A 298 5.05 13.37 -24.62
C ILE A 298 4.38 14.74 -24.81
N ARG A 299 4.63 15.34 -25.97
CA ARG A 299 3.69 16.26 -26.62
C ARG A 299 2.61 15.38 -27.27
N PRO A 300 1.31 15.74 -27.20
CA PRO A 300 0.28 15.02 -27.93
C PRO A 300 0.66 15.03 -29.42
N SER A 301 0.82 13.84 -29.99
CA SER A 301 0.88 13.69 -31.44
C SER A 301 -0.49 14.09 -31.98
N ASN A 302 -0.62 15.31 -32.50
CA ASN A 302 -1.70 15.62 -33.41
C ASN A 302 -1.66 14.58 -34.54
N GLY A 303 -2.78 13.91 -34.77
CA GLY A 303 -2.95 13.03 -35.90
C GLY A 303 -2.72 13.76 -37.24
N LEU A 304 -2.44 12.96 -38.26
CA LEU A 304 -2.40 13.28 -39.69
C LEU A 304 -1.16 14.02 -40.19
N ALA A 305 -0.10 13.26 -40.43
CA ALA A 305 0.60 13.36 -41.70
C ALA A 305 0.51 12.01 -42.41
N LYS A 306 -0.33 11.96 -43.44
CA LYS A 306 -0.22 10.94 -44.49
C LYS A 306 1.18 11.06 -45.10
N SER A 307 1.89 9.95 -45.23
CA SER A 307 2.83 9.81 -46.33
C SER A 307 2.61 8.42 -46.91
N ASP A 308 2.30 8.42 -48.18
CA ASP A 308 1.86 7.29 -48.97
C ASP A 308 2.88 6.15 -49.01
N SER A 309 2.33 4.98 -49.35
CA SER A 309 3.03 3.75 -49.66
C SER A 309 4.23 3.94 -50.59
N GLU A 310 5.32 3.24 -50.32
CA GLU A 310 5.96 2.44 -51.37
C GLU A 310 6.74 1.27 -50.78
N SER A 311 6.34 0.07 -51.20
CA SER A 311 7.05 -1.17 -50.99
C SER A 311 8.30 -1.21 -51.86
N THR A 312 9.48 -1.40 -51.27
CA THR A 312 10.55 -2.13 -51.94
C THR A 312 11.35 -2.92 -50.90
N SER A 313 11.34 -4.24 -51.11
CA SER A 313 12.19 -5.22 -50.45
C SER A 313 13.63 -5.08 -50.95
N LYS A 314 14.63 -5.18 -50.05
CA LYS A 314 15.97 -5.78 -50.27
C LYS A 314 16.83 -5.78 -48.98
N PRO A 315 17.90 -6.58 -48.90
CA PRO A 315 18.15 -7.48 -47.78
C PRO A 315 19.20 -6.98 -46.78
N LEU A 316 19.23 -7.70 -45.66
CA LEU A 316 20.13 -7.63 -44.51
C LEU A 316 21.62 -7.46 -44.89
N ASP A 317 22.18 -6.27 -44.71
CA ASP A 317 23.63 -6.06 -44.68
C ASP A 317 24.18 -6.20 -43.26
N LYS A 318 24.96 -7.27 -43.08
CA LYS A 318 25.92 -7.42 -41.99
C LYS A 318 27.06 -6.46 -42.27
N HIS A 319 27.30 -5.50 -41.38
CA HIS A 319 28.60 -4.93 -40.98
C HIS A 319 28.43 -3.49 -40.47
N ALA A 320 28.27 -3.34 -39.16
CA ALA A 320 28.69 -2.15 -38.42
C ALA A 320 29.11 -2.60 -37.01
N ALA A 321 30.23 -3.32 -36.96
CA ALA A 321 30.99 -3.51 -35.74
C ALA A 321 31.78 -2.22 -35.48
N GLY A 322 31.74 -1.71 -34.24
CA GLY A 322 32.68 -0.70 -33.77
C GLY A 322 32.09 0.69 -33.48
N LEU A 323 31.13 0.78 -32.57
CA LEU A 323 30.91 1.97 -31.75
C LEU A 323 30.94 1.53 -30.28
N PRO A 324 31.72 2.18 -29.39
CA PRO A 324 31.69 1.86 -27.98
C PRO A 324 30.28 2.14 -27.42
N PRO A 325 29.74 1.28 -26.54
CA PRO A 325 28.45 1.54 -25.91
C PRO A 325 28.55 2.83 -25.10
N ASN A 326 27.69 3.80 -25.44
CA ASN A 326 27.52 5.03 -24.68
C ASN A 326 27.09 4.67 -23.25
N PRO A 327 27.83 5.04 -22.18
CA PRO A 327 27.51 4.64 -20.80
C PRO A 327 26.22 5.27 -20.22
N ASP A 328 25.59 6.22 -20.93
CA ASP A 328 24.46 7.01 -20.43
C ASP A 328 23.06 6.49 -20.81
N LEU A 329 22.95 5.27 -21.33
CA LEU A 329 21.66 4.61 -21.54
C LEU A 329 21.43 3.60 -20.42
N PHE A 330 20.49 3.95 -19.52
CA PHE A 330 19.76 3.09 -18.59
C PHE A 330 20.28 1.64 -18.51
N ALA A 331 20.81 1.24 -17.34
CA ALA A 331 21.01 -0.17 -16.99
C ALA A 331 19.80 -1.00 -17.48
N PRO A 332 20.01 -2.22 -18.02
CA PRO A 332 19.05 -2.95 -18.87
C PRO A 332 17.62 -2.70 -18.40
N SER A 333 16.87 -1.97 -19.22
CA SER A 333 15.64 -1.28 -18.85
C SER A 333 14.77 -2.14 -17.93
N MET A 334 14.75 -1.84 -16.63
CA MET A 334 13.85 -2.53 -15.72
C MET A 334 12.42 -2.10 -16.06
N GLU A 335 11.76 -2.88 -16.90
CA GLU A 335 10.42 -2.56 -17.37
C GLU A 335 9.44 -2.56 -16.19
N PRO A 336 8.63 -1.51 -15.99
CA PRO A 336 7.62 -1.45 -14.93
C PRO A 336 6.70 -2.67 -14.92
N ARG A 337 6.40 -3.21 -16.12
CA ARG A 337 5.57 -4.40 -16.31
C ARG A 337 6.11 -5.62 -15.56
N MET A 338 7.43 -5.80 -15.50
CA MET A 338 8.03 -6.91 -14.78
C MET A 338 7.62 -6.90 -13.30
N PHE A 339 7.64 -5.75 -12.65
CA PHE A 339 7.25 -5.62 -11.24
C PHE A 339 5.76 -5.86 -11.02
N ALA A 340 4.91 -5.37 -11.92
CA ALA A 340 3.47 -5.66 -11.90
C ALA A 340 3.20 -7.17 -12.02
N SER A 341 3.92 -7.84 -12.92
CA SER A 341 3.82 -9.30 -13.10
C SER A 341 4.31 -10.08 -11.88
N LYS A 342 5.38 -9.62 -11.22
CA LYS A 342 5.86 -10.22 -9.96
C LYS A 342 4.80 -10.16 -8.87
N ILE A 343 4.17 -8.99 -8.68
CA ILE A 343 3.05 -8.83 -7.75
C ILE A 343 1.91 -9.77 -8.15
N ALA A 344 1.48 -9.76 -9.42
CA ALA A 344 0.35 -10.58 -9.88
C ALA A 344 0.55 -12.09 -9.66
N ARG A 345 1.79 -12.57 -9.79
CA ARG A 345 2.11 -13.98 -9.60
C ARG A 345 2.32 -14.39 -8.14
N SER A 346 2.61 -13.47 -7.23
CA SER A 346 2.79 -13.77 -5.80
C SER A 346 1.59 -13.40 -4.93
N ILE A 347 0.66 -12.55 -5.40
CA ILE A 347 -0.37 -11.94 -4.55
C ILE A 347 -1.32 -12.95 -3.90
N HIS A 348 -1.53 -14.11 -4.54
CA HIS A 348 -2.35 -15.19 -3.99
C HIS A 348 -1.81 -15.73 -2.65
N LEU A 349 -0.50 -15.64 -2.43
CA LEU A 349 0.16 -16.13 -1.22
C LEU A 349 -0.24 -15.37 0.05
N PHE A 350 -0.77 -14.15 -0.07
CA PHE A 350 -1.28 -13.40 1.08
C PHE A 350 -2.61 -13.96 1.63
N PHE A 351 -3.23 -14.88 0.89
CA PHE A 351 -4.52 -15.47 1.21
C PHE A 351 -4.42 -16.96 1.58
N GLU A 352 -3.20 -17.45 1.81
CA GLU A 352 -2.98 -18.77 2.39
C GLU A 352 -3.73 -18.89 3.73
N PRO A 353 -4.28 -20.07 4.08
CA PRO A 353 -5.01 -20.25 5.33
C PRO A 353 -4.21 -19.86 6.59
N SER A 354 -2.88 -19.95 6.51
CA SER A 354 -1.96 -19.58 7.59
C SER A 354 -1.70 -18.07 7.71
N ALA A 355 -2.15 -17.24 6.77
CA ALA A 355 -1.89 -15.80 6.76
C ALA A 355 -2.67 -15.04 7.84
N GLY A 356 -3.94 -15.42 8.04
CA GLY A 356 -4.88 -14.67 8.88
C GLY A 356 -5.32 -13.35 8.23
N PHE A 357 -6.40 -12.75 8.75
CA PHE A 357 -7.05 -11.58 8.15
C PHE A 357 -6.10 -10.37 7.98
N VAL A 358 -5.28 -10.05 8.98
CA VAL A 358 -4.38 -8.87 8.94
C VAL A 358 -3.34 -8.99 7.84
N GLN A 359 -2.77 -10.19 7.67
CA GLN A 359 -1.83 -10.42 6.59
C GLN A 359 -2.52 -10.38 5.23
N SER A 360 -3.71 -10.97 5.09
CA SER A 360 -4.50 -10.86 3.85
C SER A 360 -4.84 -9.40 3.51
N GLY A 361 -5.13 -8.57 4.52
CA GLY A 361 -5.32 -7.14 4.33
C GLY A 361 -4.09 -6.41 3.76
N SER A 362 -2.89 -6.95 3.98
CA SER A 362 -1.64 -6.38 3.44
C SER A 362 -1.51 -6.56 1.91
N ALA A 363 -2.32 -7.43 1.30
CA ALA A 363 -2.38 -7.57 -0.15
C ALA A 363 -3.08 -6.39 -0.84
N LEU A 364 -3.88 -5.59 -0.12
CA LEU A 364 -4.71 -4.53 -0.70
C LEU A 364 -3.89 -3.58 -1.57
N PHE A 365 -2.79 -3.04 -1.02
CA PHE A 365 -2.00 -2.04 -1.72
C PHE A 365 -1.25 -2.62 -2.94
N PRO A 366 -0.48 -3.73 -2.84
CA PRO A 366 0.09 -4.38 -4.02
C PRO A 366 -0.93 -4.74 -5.09
N LEU A 367 -2.07 -5.31 -4.70
CA LEU A 367 -3.13 -5.71 -5.61
C LEU A 367 -3.71 -4.49 -6.35
N ALA A 368 -4.04 -3.42 -5.65
CA ALA A 368 -4.56 -2.18 -6.22
C ALA A 368 -3.58 -1.56 -7.23
N ILE A 369 -2.28 -1.52 -6.89
CA ILE A 369 -1.25 -0.98 -7.78
C ILE A 369 -1.11 -1.80 -9.06
N ALA A 370 -1.00 -3.12 -8.95
CA ALA A 370 -0.81 -3.99 -10.10
C ALA A 370 -2.04 -3.98 -11.02
N LEU A 371 -3.25 -4.03 -10.45
CA LEU A 371 -4.50 -3.90 -11.20
C LEU A 371 -4.55 -2.58 -11.97
N ARG A 372 -4.25 -1.46 -11.30
CA ARG A 372 -4.26 -0.14 -11.95
C ARG A 372 -3.25 -0.05 -13.08
N TYR A 373 -2.04 -0.56 -12.86
CA TYR A 373 -1.01 -0.62 -13.89
C TYR A 373 -1.50 -1.36 -15.15
N PHE A 374 -2.02 -2.58 -15.00
CA PHE A 374 -2.53 -3.35 -16.14
C PHE A 374 -3.77 -2.70 -16.77
N ALA A 375 -4.64 -2.06 -15.98
CA ALA A 375 -5.81 -1.35 -16.50
C ALA A 375 -5.43 -0.18 -17.44
N VAL A 376 -4.33 0.51 -17.13
CA VAL A 376 -3.82 1.66 -17.90
C VAL A 376 -3.04 1.20 -19.13
N VAL A 377 -2.12 0.25 -18.99
CA VAL A 377 -1.20 -0.13 -20.07
C VAL A 377 -1.77 -1.15 -21.05
N GLU A 378 -2.86 -1.85 -20.71
CA GLU A 378 -3.48 -2.85 -21.59
C GLU A 378 -4.86 -2.40 -22.11
N PRO A 379 -5.10 -2.51 -23.43
CA PRO A 379 -6.42 -2.24 -24.03
C PRO A 379 -7.53 -3.12 -23.47
N SER A 380 -8.76 -2.61 -23.52
CA SER A 380 -9.96 -3.38 -23.16
C SER A 380 -10.10 -4.58 -24.12
N GLY A 381 -10.18 -5.80 -23.57
CA GLY A 381 -10.32 -7.05 -24.35
C GLY A 381 -9.01 -7.79 -24.63
N GLN A 382 -7.85 -7.16 -24.49
CA GLN A 382 -6.52 -7.79 -24.64
C GLN A 382 -5.78 -7.84 -23.30
N ARG A 383 -6.37 -8.54 -22.32
CA ARG A 383 -5.79 -8.70 -20.97
C ARG A 383 -4.73 -9.79 -20.96
N SER A 384 -3.58 -9.52 -20.35
CA SER A 384 -2.56 -10.53 -20.08
C SER A 384 -3.03 -11.59 -19.08
N GLU A 385 -2.31 -12.71 -18.98
CA GLU A 385 -2.60 -13.74 -17.98
C GLU A 385 -2.46 -13.20 -16.56
N GLU A 386 -1.46 -12.35 -16.30
CA GLU A 386 -1.29 -11.67 -15.01
C GLU A 386 -2.49 -10.79 -14.67
N ALA A 387 -2.99 -9.97 -15.60
CA ALA A 387 -4.19 -9.17 -15.38
C ALA A 387 -5.42 -10.04 -15.10
N LYS A 388 -5.60 -11.14 -15.84
CA LYS A 388 -6.69 -12.11 -15.61
C LYS A 388 -6.55 -12.81 -14.24
N MET A 389 -5.34 -13.13 -13.79
CA MET A 389 -5.09 -13.71 -12.46
C MET A 389 -5.57 -12.78 -11.37
N LEU A 390 -5.22 -11.49 -11.45
CA LEU A 390 -5.67 -10.48 -10.49
C LEU A 390 -7.20 -10.38 -10.48
N GLN A 391 -7.84 -10.29 -11.66
CA GLN A 391 -9.30 -10.23 -11.76
C GLN A 391 -10.01 -11.48 -11.21
N ARG A 392 -9.46 -12.67 -11.42
CA ARG A 392 -10.01 -13.92 -10.84
C ARG A 392 -9.94 -13.90 -9.32
N LEU A 393 -8.84 -13.38 -8.76
CA LEU A 393 -8.65 -13.28 -7.32
C LEU A 393 -9.71 -12.36 -6.67
N LEU A 394 -10.10 -11.28 -7.35
CA LEU A 394 -11.16 -10.37 -6.87
C LEU A 394 -12.52 -11.03 -6.72
N ARG A 395 -12.80 -12.06 -7.53
CA ARG A 395 -14.08 -12.77 -7.53
C ARG A 395 -14.19 -13.82 -6.43
N GLN A 396 -13.13 -14.09 -5.67
CA GLN A 396 -13.18 -15.09 -4.60
C GLN A 396 -14.03 -14.60 -3.42
N PRO A 397 -14.90 -15.43 -2.81
CA PRO A 397 -15.88 -14.98 -1.79
C PRO A 397 -15.28 -14.25 -0.58
N PHE A 398 -14.08 -14.66 -0.15
CA PHE A 398 -13.36 -14.01 0.95
C PHE A 398 -12.89 -12.59 0.60
N MET A 399 -12.61 -12.30 -0.68
CA MET A 399 -12.23 -10.98 -1.23
C MET A 399 -13.42 -10.20 -1.81
N GLY A 400 -14.45 -10.91 -2.25
CA GLY A 400 -15.56 -10.43 -3.08
C GLY A 400 -16.62 -9.62 -2.36
N THR A 401 -16.47 -9.37 -1.06
CA THR A 401 -17.40 -8.49 -0.32
C THR A 401 -16.83 -7.11 -0.03
N TYR A 402 -15.52 -6.84 -0.01
CA TYR A 402 -15.00 -5.52 0.41
C TYR A 402 -13.85 -4.99 -0.44
N VAL A 403 -12.80 -5.79 -0.63
CA VAL A 403 -11.71 -5.47 -1.57
C VAL A 403 -12.25 -5.44 -3.01
N GLY A 404 -13.17 -6.36 -3.35
CA GLY A 404 -13.94 -6.31 -4.60
C GLY A 404 -14.72 -5.02 -4.77
N ARG A 405 -15.44 -4.53 -3.75
CA ARG A 405 -16.18 -3.24 -3.80
C ARG A 405 -15.26 -2.02 -3.93
N PHE A 406 -14.13 -2.00 -3.20
CA PHE A 406 -13.11 -0.96 -3.33
C PHE A 406 -12.52 -0.89 -4.75
N LEU A 407 -12.24 -2.06 -5.32
CA LEU A 407 -11.62 -2.16 -6.63
C LEU A 407 -12.64 -2.00 -7.77
N GLU A 408 -13.90 -2.36 -7.58
CA GLU A 408 -14.99 -2.02 -8.49
C GLU A 408 -15.19 -0.50 -8.60
N ALA A 409 -15.07 0.24 -7.49
CA ALA A 409 -15.07 1.70 -7.53
C ALA A 409 -13.88 2.21 -8.38
N LEU A 410 -12.67 1.68 -8.14
CA LEU A 410 -11.47 1.98 -8.94
C LEU A 410 -11.59 1.61 -10.42
N GLU A 411 -12.27 0.51 -10.76
CA GLU A 411 -12.53 0.10 -12.15
C GLU A 411 -13.59 0.98 -12.83
N ARG A 412 -14.63 1.41 -12.10
CA ARG A 412 -15.68 2.31 -12.64
C ARG A 412 -15.09 3.66 -13.03
N ASP A 413 -14.20 4.23 -12.24
CA ASP A 413 -13.55 5.49 -12.62
C ASP A 413 -12.59 5.33 -13.80
N ALA A 414 -11.85 4.22 -13.83
CA ALA A 414 -11.00 3.91 -14.99
C ALA A 414 -11.81 3.68 -16.29
N GLN A 415 -13.11 3.38 -16.19
CA GLN A 415 -14.03 3.20 -17.31
C GLN A 415 -14.78 4.49 -17.66
N SER A 416 -15.19 5.31 -16.70
CA SER A 416 -15.77 6.65 -16.96
C SER A 416 -14.76 7.54 -17.67
N SER A 417 -13.47 7.43 -17.33
CA SER A 417 -12.37 8.11 -18.01
C SER A 417 -12.11 7.63 -19.44
N LYS A 418 -12.81 6.59 -19.94
CA LYS A 418 -12.71 6.09 -21.32
C LYS A 418 -13.98 6.37 -22.13
N GLY A 419 -15.07 6.83 -21.51
CA GLY A 419 -16.41 6.88 -22.11
C GLY A 419 -16.94 8.27 -22.46
N GLN A 420 -16.19 9.34 -22.23
CA GLN A 420 -16.60 10.71 -22.59
C GLN A 420 -15.65 11.27 -23.65
N ASP A 421 -16.21 11.71 -24.79
CA ASP A 421 -15.57 12.52 -25.84
C ASP A 421 -15.14 13.90 -25.26
N ALA A 422 -14.14 13.90 -24.40
CA ALA A 422 -13.49 15.10 -23.88
C ALA A 422 -12.06 15.11 -24.38
N ASP A 423 -11.78 16.12 -25.22
CA ASP A 423 -10.48 16.57 -25.75
C ASP A 423 -9.27 15.81 -25.16
N ASP A 424 -8.57 15.03 -26.01
CA ASP A 424 -7.47 14.09 -25.70
C ASP A 424 -6.41 14.62 -24.70
N LYS A 425 -6.33 15.95 -24.51
CA LYS A 425 -5.39 16.63 -23.63
C LYS A 425 -5.77 16.63 -22.14
N GLU A 426 -7.06 16.54 -21.79
CA GLU A 426 -7.49 16.54 -20.38
C GLU A 426 -7.59 15.11 -19.81
N MET A 427 -7.82 14.13 -20.69
CA MET A 427 -8.07 12.73 -20.34
C MET A 427 -6.80 11.97 -19.94
N GLU A 428 -5.64 12.29 -20.54
CA GLU A 428 -4.35 11.69 -20.15
C GLU A 428 -3.79 12.27 -18.83
N SER A 429 -4.20 13.48 -18.45
CA SER A 429 -3.72 14.19 -17.25
C SER A 429 -4.46 13.80 -15.95
N LYS A 430 -5.65 13.18 -16.04
CA LYS A 430 -6.44 12.76 -14.86
C LYS A 430 -6.13 11.35 -14.37
N MET A 431 -5.35 10.58 -15.12
CA MET A 431 -4.75 9.37 -14.61
C MET A 431 -3.60 9.81 -13.71
N TRP A 432 -3.67 9.63 -12.41
CA TRP A 432 -3.23 8.40 -11.78
C TRP A 432 -3.57 8.64 -10.31
N TRP A 433 -4.68 8.14 -9.77
CA TRP A 433 -5.00 7.93 -8.33
C TRP A 433 -6.34 8.49 -7.82
N TYR A 434 -6.93 9.56 -8.39
CA TYR A 434 -7.91 10.35 -7.62
C TYR A 434 -9.42 10.05 -7.80
N GLU A 435 -9.91 9.56 -8.94
CA GLU A 435 -11.38 9.54 -9.14
C GLU A 435 -12.14 8.60 -8.17
N ALA A 436 -11.53 7.48 -7.76
CA ALA A 436 -12.17 6.53 -6.82
C ALA A 436 -12.19 6.96 -5.36
N MET A 437 -11.40 8.00 -5.05
CA MET A 437 -11.32 8.54 -3.70
C MET A 437 -12.04 9.89 -3.57
N GLN A 438 -12.57 10.46 -4.66
CA GLN A 438 -13.28 11.75 -4.61
C GLN A 438 -14.81 11.64 -4.71
N GLN A 439 -15.36 10.57 -5.29
CA GLN A 439 -16.81 10.46 -5.46
C GLN A 439 -17.48 9.76 -4.27
N ASN A 440 -17.89 10.56 -3.27
CA ASN A 440 -19.14 10.43 -2.50
C ASN A 440 -19.16 11.46 -1.36
N LEU A 441 -19.12 12.74 -1.73
CA LEU A 441 -19.56 13.85 -0.90
C LEU A 441 -20.53 14.71 -1.73
N GLN A 442 -21.71 14.14 -2.00
CA GLN A 442 -22.96 14.89 -2.12
C GLN A 442 -24.06 14.10 -1.43
#